data_AF-A0A951LJ13-F1
#
_entry.id   AF-A0A951LJ13-F1
#
_cell.length_a   1.000
_cell.length_b   1.000
_cell.length_c   1.000
_cell.angle_alpha   90.00
_cell.angle_beta   90.00
_cell.angle_gamma   90.00
#
_symmetry.space_group_name_H-M   'P 1'
#
loop_
_entity.id
_entity.type
_entity.pdbx_description
1 polymer ?
#
loop_
_entity_poly.entity_id
_entity_poly.type
_entity_poly.pdbx_seq_one_letter_code
_entity_poly.pdbx_strand_id
1 'polypeptide(L)'
;MQLHDCDQAKASLNTLKRCGLVTAHEVDAVNDLALPGAPYAADVALAETIHLHIKVDDTSQLPISQFVEAGACLDHEQEGFVKYRFPGAINAIFSHIKVSQDELLETACNRRARPFLDHIGIDLRAETAPVRQAFDALPAIAQTLNWSHAAQGGPDHPVYCCHVEVAEKHWLYPPEENGHPGIPLEFAYGPLKVNPEKMGCDLRPANPAKVDPASIPCCGTAKLTEATAC
;
A
#
# COMPACT_ATOMS: atom_id res chain seq x y z
N MET A 1 9.25 -16.54 4.18
CA MET A 1 8.59 -16.41 5.49
C MET A 1 7.11 -16.24 5.18
N GLN A 2 6.23 -17.22 5.45
CA GLN A 2 4.79 -17.05 5.24
C GLN A 2 4.21 -16.30 6.45
N LEU A 3 3.00 -15.74 6.37
CA LEU A 3 2.26 -15.17 7.50
C LEU A 3 1.93 -16.25 8.54
N HIS A 4 2.94 -16.69 9.30
CA HIS A 4 2.88 -17.89 10.13
C HIS A 4 2.48 -17.61 11.58
N ASP A 5 2.47 -16.35 12.02
CA ASP A 5 2.11 -15.96 13.39
C ASP A 5 0.92 -15.00 13.38
N CYS A 6 -0.27 -15.58 13.23
CA CYS A 6 -1.52 -14.84 13.20
C CYS A 6 -1.77 -14.06 14.50
N ASP A 7 -1.23 -14.47 15.64
CA ASP A 7 -1.46 -13.79 16.91
C ASP A 7 -0.60 -12.52 17.03
N GLN A 8 0.67 -12.59 16.62
CA GLN A 8 1.51 -11.39 16.53
C GLN A 8 0.99 -10.40 15.50
N ALA A 9 0.56 -10.87 14.32
CA ALA A 9 -0.01 -10.00 13.29
C ALA A 9 -1.27 -9.27 13.82
N LYS A 10 -2.18 -10.00 14.47
CA LYS A 10 -3.37 -9.41 15.13
C LYS A 10 -3.00 -8.43 16.23
N ALA A 11 -1.97 -8.70 17.03
CA ALA A 11 -1.50 -7.79 18.08
C ALA A 11 -0.95 -6.48 17.49
N SER A 12 -0.20 -6.56 16.39
CA SER A 12 0.31 -5.41 15.64
C SER A 12 -0.83 -4.56 15.07
N LEU A 13 -1.81 -5.18 14.41
CA LEU A 13 -3.01 -4.50 13.89
C LEU A 13 -3.83 -3.85 15.01
N ASN A 14 -4.01 -4.53 16.14
CA ASN A 14 -4.69 -3.97 17.30
C ASN A 14 -3.94 -2.79 17.92
N THR A 15 -2.61 -2.77 17.84
CA THR A 15 -1.83 -1.61 18.28
C THR A 15 -2.09 -0.41 17.37
N LEU A 16 -2.02 -0.58 16.04
CA LEU A 16 -2.34 0.48 15.08
C LEU A 16 -3.76 1.03 15.29
N LYS A 17 -4.73 0.14 15.53
CA LYS A 17 -6.12 0.50 15.84
C LYS A 17 -6.24 1.29 17.14
N ARG A 18 -5.61 0.85 18.23
CA ARG A 18 -5.63 1.57 19.53
C ARG A 18 -4.99 2.95 19.44
N CYS A 19 -3.99 3.11 18.57
CA CYS A 19 -3.39 4.40 18.26
C CYS A 19 -4.27 5.29 17.38
N GLY A 20 -5.43 4.81 16.92
CA GLY A 20 -6.35 5.55 16.05
C GLY A 20 -5.84 5.70 14.61
N LEU A 21 -4.86 4.89 14.18
CA LEU A 21 -4.23 4.99 12.85
C LEU A 21 -4.95 4.17 11.79
N VAL A 22 -5.71 3.17 12.22
CA VAL A 22 -6.62 2.37 11.39
C VAL A 22 -7.93 2.13 12.15
N THR A 23 -9.01 1.98 11.41
CA THR A 23 -10.34 1.66 11.92
C THR A 23 -10.49 0.15 12.18
N ALA A 24 -11.57 -0.24 12.88
CA ALA A 24 -11.90 -1.67 13.02
C ALA A 24 -12.12 -2.34 11.66
N HIS A 25 -12.78 -1.63 10.75
CA HIS A 25 -13.12 -2.13 9.42
C HIS A 25 -11.90 -2.32 8.52
N GLU A 26 -10.91 -1.42 8.61
CA GLU A 26 -9.62 -1.58 7.94
C GLU A 26 -8.83 -2.77 8.50
N VAL A 27 -8.89 -3.02 9.81
CA VAL A 27 -8.28 -4.22 10.42
C VAL A 27 -8.97 -5.50 9.94
N ASP A 28 -10.30 -5.50 9.86
CA ASP A 28 -11.05 -6.66 9.35
C ASP A 28 -10.69 -6.94 7.89
N ALA A 29 -10.58 -5.91 7.04
CA ALA A 29 -10.15 -6.05 5.65
C ALA A 29 -8.76 -6.72 5.53
N VAL A 30 -7.80 -6.37 6.40
CA VAL A 30 -6.47 -7.03 6.41
C VAL A 30 -6.57 -8.48 6.86
N ASN A 31 -7.37 -8.79 7.89
CA ASN A 31 -7.54 -10.17 8.36
C ASN A 31 -8.24 -11.04 7.32
N ASP A 32 -9.18 -10.47 6.58
CA ASP A 32 -9.95 -11.15 5.54
C ASP A 32 -9.07 -11.58 4.36
N LEU A 33 -7.90 -10.94 4.17
CA LEU A 33 -6.94 -11.31 3.13
C LEU A 33 -6.52 -12.78 3.19
N ALA A 34 -6.42 -13.34 4.39
CA ALA A 34 -5.94 -14.69 4.64
C ALA A 34 -7.07 -15.71 4.87
N LEU A 35 -8.34 -15.31 4.78
CA LEU A 35 -9.45 -16.23 5.06
C LEU A 35 -9.48 -17.37 4.04
N PRO A 36 -9.81 -18.61 4.48
CA PRO A 36 -10.03 -19.72 3.55
C PRO A 36 -11.08 -19.35 2.49
N GLY A 37 -10.70 -19.50 1.22
CA GLY A 37 -11.56 -19.16 0.09
C GLY A 37 -11.53 -17.69 -0.34
N ALA A 38 -10.75 -16.83 0.34
CA ALA A 38 -10.49 -15.49 -0.17
C ALA A 38 -9.75 -15.58 -1.52
N PRO A 39 -10.07 -14.71 -2.51
CA PRO A 39 -9.54 -14.84 -3.88
C PRO A 39 -8.01 -14.81 -4.00
N TYR A 40 -7.33 -14.15 -3.05
CA TYR A 40 -5.89 -13.93 -2.99
C TYR A 40 -5.21 -14.67 -1.82
N ALA A 41 -5.91 -15.62 -1.18
CA ALA A 41 -5.35 -16.35 -0.02
C ALA A 41 -4.04 -17.08 -0.36
N ALA A 42 -3.89 -17.52 -1.62
CA ALA A 42 -2.67 -18.16 -2.11
C ALA A 42 -1.49 -17.17 -2.17
N ASP A 43 -1.71 -15.97 -2.69
CA ASP A 43 -0.72 -14.89 -2.73
C ASP A 43 -0.30 -14.48 -1.32
N VAL A 44 -1.27 -14.30 -0.43
CA VAL A 44 -1.05 -13.93 0.97
C VAL A 44 -0.24 -15.00 1.70
N ALA A 45 -0.50 -16.28 1.44
CA ALA A 45 0.29 -17.38 1.99
C ALA A 45 1.75 -17.43 1.46
N LEU A 46 2.00 -16.82 0.29
CA LEU A 46 3.33 -16.73 -0.32
C LEU A 46 4.07 -15.43 0.02
N ALA A 47 3.35 -14.43 0.54
CA ALA A 47 3.89 -13.12 0.87
C ALA A 47 4.88 -13.18 2.04
N GLU A 48 5.96 -12.40 1.92
CA GLU A 48 6.93 -12.22 2.99
C GLU A 48 6.44 -11.28 4.07
N THR A 49 5.77 -10.20 3.66
CA THR A 49 5.16 -9.21 4.55
C THR A 49 3.85 -8.70 3.97
N ILE A 50 2.99 -8.24 4.85
CA ILE A 50 1.87 -7.35 4.50
C ILE A 50 2.25 -5.97 4.98
N HIS A 51 2.17 -4.96 4.12
CA HIS A 51 2.39 -3.58 4.52
C HIS A 51 1.11 -2.76 4.45
N LEU A 52 0.93 -1.87 5.43
CA LEU A 52 -0.19 -0.94 5.49
C LEU A 52 0.36 0.46 5.23
N HIS A 53 -0.10 1.10 4.15
CA HIS A 53 0.26 2.49 3.90
C HIS A 53 -0.83 3.41 4.46
N ILE A 54 -0.52 4.09 5.54
CA ILE A 54 -1.42 4.95 6.28
C ILE A 54 -1.06 6.40 6.01
N LYS A 55 -2.03 7.17 5.53
CA LYS A 55 -1.90 8.61 5.33
C LYS A 55 -2.14 9.32 6.64
N VAL A 56 -1.23 10.21 7.02
CA VAL A 56 -1.32 11.01 8.25
C VAL A 56 -1.17 12.49 7.92
N ASP A 57 -1.51 13.37 8.87
CA ASP A 57 -1.26 14.81 8.73
C ASP A 57 0.21 15.16 8.86
N ASP A 58 0.90 14.49 9.79
CA ASP A 58 2.29 14.78 10.14
C ASP A 58 2.95 13.51 10.70
N THR A 59 4.08 13.11 10.13
CA THR A 59 4.80 11.90 10.56
C THR A 59 5.59 12.13 11.85
N SER A 60 5.85 13.39 12.23
CA SER A 60 6.53 13.72 13.49
C SER A 60 5.63 13.56 14.72
N GLN A 61 4.32 13.47 14.52
CA GLN A 61 3.32 13.33 15.60
C GLN A 61 2.88 11.88 15.83
N LEU A 62 3.60 10.91 15.26
CA LEU A 62 3.27 9.50 15.43
C LEU A 62 3.49 9.04 16.87
N PRO A 63 2.67 8.08 17.38
CA PRO A 63 2.80 7.52 18.72
C PRO A 63 3.96 6.50 18.79
N ILE A 64 5.20 6.99 18.63
CA ILE A 64 6.41 6.17 18.49
C ILE A 64 6.64 5.28 19.73
N SER A 65 6.38 5.77 20.94
CA SER A 65 6.57 4.96 22.15
C SER A 65 5.65 3.74 22.16
N GLN A 66 4.40 3.89 21.74
CA GLN A 66 3.45 2.79 21.62
C GLN A 66 3.87 1.77 20.56
N PHE A 67 4.52 2.22 19.47
CA PHE A 67 5.06 1.31 18.45
C PHE A 67 6.19 0.47 19.02
N VAL A 68 7.16 1.10 19.69
CA VAL A 68 8.31 0.42 20.30
C VAL A 68 7.86 -0.54 21.40
N GLU A 69 6.91 -0.13 22.25
CA GLU A 69 6.30 -1.00 23.28
C GLU A 69 5.62 -2.23 22.67
N ALA A 70 5.06 -2.10 21.47
CA ALA A 70 4.48 -3.21 20.71
C ALA A 70 5.51 -4.04 19.91
N GLY A 71 6.81 -3.76 20.07
CA GLY A 71 7.89 -4.49 19.42
C GLY A 71 8.19 -4.04 17.99
N ALA A 72 7.67 -2.89 17.55
CA ALA A 72 8.00 -2.35 16.24
C ALA A 72 9.44 -1.83 16.18
N CYS A 73 10.09 -1.99 15.04
CA CYS A 73 11.41 -1.43 14.75
C CYS A 73 11.32 -0.43 13.60
N LEU A 74 12.01 0.71 13.73
CA LEU A 74 12.18 1.63 12.61
C LEU A 74 12.95 0.92 11.48
N ASP A 75 12.41 1.00 10.27
CA ASP A 75 12.98 0.38 9.08
C ASP A 75 13.58 1.44 8.15
N HIS A 76 12.84 2.53 7.94
CA HIS A 76 13.24 3.63 7.09
C HIS A 76 12.58 4.94 7.52
N GLU A 77 13.29 6.05 7.39
CA GLU A 77 12.81 7.39 7.71
C GLU A 77 13.38 8.41 6.73
N GLN A 78 12.49 9.23 6.20
CA GLN A 78 12.75 10.46 5.48
C GLN A 78 11.68 11.50 5.86
N GLU A 79 11.92 12.77 5.52
CA GLU A 79 10.94 13.82 5.77
C GLU A 79 9.58 13.47 5.13
N GLY A 80 8.57 13.35 5.98
CA GLY A 80 7.20 13.02 5.60
C GLY A 80 6.93 11.59 5.12
N PHE A 81 7.88 10.67 5.33
CA PHE A 81 7.72 9.24 5.10
C PHE A 81 8.47 8.44 6.16
N VAL A 82 7.78 7.56 6.89
CA VAL A 82 8.42 6.64 7.83
C VAL A 82 7.85 5.24 7.71
N LYS A 83 8.70 4.22 7.86
CA LYS A 83 8.32 2.81 7.81
C LYS A 83 8.80 2.10 9.06
N TYR A 84 7.90 1.35 9.67
CA TYR A 84 8.16 0.49 10.82
C TYR A 84 7.85 -0.97 10.47
N ARG A 85 8.72 -1.88 10.91
CA ARG A 85 8.46 -3.34 10.91
C ARG A 85 7.85 -3.72 12.25
N PHE A 86 6.62 -4.20 12.24
CA PHE A 86 5.92 -4.74 13.40
C PHE A 86 6.05 -6.27 13.44
N PRO A 87 5.88 -6.90 14.63
CA PRO A 87 5.77 -8.35 14.75
C PRO A 87 4.67 -8.95 13.85
N GLY A 88 4.83 -10.23 13.50
CA GLY A 88 3.88 -10.95 12.65
C GLY A 88 3.92 -10.58 11.17
N ALA A 89 5.07 -10.10 10.68
CA ALA A 89 5.29 -9.72 9.27
C ALA A 89 4.36 -8.59 8.78
N ILE A 90 3.95 -7.71 9.70
CA ILE A 90 3.21 -6.50 9.39
C ILE A 90 4.19 -5.34 9.30
N ASN A 91 4.18 -4.61 8.19
CA ASN A 91 4.89 -3.34 8.06
C ASN A 91 3.86 -2.21 8.08
N ALA A 92 4.18 -1.10 8.76
CA ALA A 92 3.36 0.09 8.71
C ALA A 92 4.18 1.23 8.09
N ILE A 93 3.68 1.78 7.00
CA ILE A 93 4.24 2.94 6.32
C ILE A 93 3.32 4.12 6.63
N PHE A 94 3.89 5.22 7.09
CA PHE A 94 3.17 6.46 7.35
C PHE A 94 3.71 7.55 6.44
N SER A 95 2.83 8.27 5.76
CA SER A 95 3.26 9.43 4.97
C SER A 95 2.27 10.59 5.00
N HIS A 96 2.82 11.80 4.92
CA HIS A 96 2.06 13.03 4.64
C HIS A 96 2.45 13.67 3.29
N ILE A 97 3.51 13.19 2.65
CA ILE A 97 3.84 13.50 1.24
C ILE A 97 2.90 12.75 0.28
N LYS A 98 2.71 13.25 -0.94
CA LYS A 98 1.87 12.60 -1.96
C LYS A 98 2.51 11.28 -2.43
N VAL A 99 1.77 10.18 -2.36
CA VAL A 99 2.21 8.82 -2.71
C VAL A 99 1.26 8.11 -3.67
N SER A 100 0.14 8.74 -4.02
CA SER A 100 -0.78 8.25 -5.05
C SER A 100 -1.11 9.34 -6.07
N GLN A 101 -1.53 8.92 -7.26
CA GLN A 101 -2.00 9.82 -8.28
C GLN A 101 -3.31 10.53 -7.87
N ASP A 102 -4.16 9.88 -7.08
CA ASP A 102 -5.38 10.49 -6.54
C ASP A 102 -5.06 11.75 -5.70
N GLU A 103 -3.96 11.72 -4.95
CA GLU A 103 -3.50 12.86 -4.15
C GLU A 103 -3.01 14.05 -4.99
N LEU A 104 -2.66 13.84 -6.26
CA LEU A 104 -2.36 14.94 -7.16
C LEU A 104 -3.61 15.76 -7.50
N LEU A 105 -4.80 15.16 -7.34
CA LEU A 105 -6.10 15.78 -7.57
C LEU A 105 -6.78 16.30 -6.28
N GLU A 106 -6.16 16.05 -5.12
CA GLU A 106 -6.66 16.56 -3.84
C GLU A 106 -6.58 18.10 -3.77
N THR A 107 -7.61 18.68 -3.17
CA THR A 107 -7.79 20.07 -2.81
C THR A 107 -8.20 20.14 -1.34
N ALA A 108 -8.15 21.33 -0.74
CA ALA A 108 -8.63 21.52 0.63
C ALA A 108 -10.10 21.09 0.81
N CYS A 109 -10.91 21.17 -0.25
CA CYS A 109 -12.35 20.95 -0.21
C CYS A 109 -12.75 19.46 -0.47
N ASN A 110 -11.84 18.60 -0.98
CA ASN A 110 -12.13 17.18 -1.28
C ASN A 110 -11.16 16.17 -0.61
N ARG A 111 -10.10 16.64 0.05
CA ARG A 111 -9.11 15.78 0.69
C ARG A 111 -9.77 14.92 1.78
N ARG A 112 -9.46 13.62 1.79
CA ARG A 112 -9.95 12.68 2.81
C ARG A 112 -9.35 13.01 4.18
N ALA A 113 -10.17 12.93 5.22
CA ALA A 113 -9.74 13.12 6.60
C ALA A 113 -8.67 12.09 6.97
N ARG A 114 -7.60 12.54 7.64
CA ARG A 114 -6.48 11.70 8.08
C ARG A 114 -6.58 11.45 9.61
N PRO A 115 -6.11 10.30 10.12
CA PRO A 115 -5.47 9.23 9.38
C PRO A 115 -6.43 8.34 8.58
N PHE A 116 -5.94 7.72 7.51
CA PHE A 116 -6.66 6.67 6.78
C PHE A 116 -5.72 5.65 6.15
N LEU A 117 -6.19 4.41 5.96
CA LEU A 117 -5.47 3.38 5.19
C LEU A 117 -5.63 3.65 3.69
N ASP A 118 -4.54 4.02 3.02
CA ASP A 118 -4.52 4.29 1.57
C ASP A 118 -4.52 3.00 0.76
N HIS A 119 -3.70 2.02 1.15
CA HIS A 119 -3.68 0.70 0.53
C HIS A 119 -3.07 -0.36 1.45
N ILE A 120 -3.35 -1.62 1.11
CA ILE A 120 -2.71 -2.79 1.70
C ILE A 120 -1.78 -3.39 0.65
N GLY A 121 -0.51 -3.56 0.98
CA GLY A 121 0.46 -4.18 0.11
C GLY A 121 0.83 -5.60 0.52
N ILE A 122 0.96 -6.46 -0.47
CA ILE A 122 1.29 -7.87 -0.38
C ILE A 122 2.66 -8.07 -1.04
N ASP A 123 3.68 -8.35 -0.22
CA ASP A 123 5.07 -8.36 -0.64
C ASP A 123 5.52 -9.75 -1.10
N LEU A 124 5.42 -10.01 -2.41
CA LEU A 124 5.78 -11.26 -3.08
C LEU A 124 7.25 -11.25 -3.52
N ARG A 125 8.17 -11.27 -2.55
CA ARG A 125 9.60 -10.99 -2.82
C ARG A 125 10.39 -12.15 -3.41
N ALA A 126 10.00 -13.39 -3.12
CA ALA A 126 10.76 -14.55 -3.53
C ALA A 126 10.56 -14.85 -5.03
N GLU A 127 11.66 -14.89 -5.79
CA GLU A 127 11.65 -15.21 -7.23
C GLU A 127 11.60 -16.73 -7.46
N THR A 128 10.48 -17.33 -7.05
CA THR A 128 10.21 -18.76 -7.22
C THR A 128 9.02 -18.97 -8.15
N ALA A 129 8.95 -20.14 -8.80
CA ALA A 129 7.86 -20.45 -9.73
C ALA A 129 6.45 -20.32 -9.10
N PRO A 130 6.19 -20.78 -7.86
CA PRO A 130 4.88 -20.58 -7.23
C PRO A 130 4.51 -19.11 -7.03
N VAL A 131 5.47 -18.28 -6.61
CA VAL A 131 5.24 -16.83 -6.38
C VAL A 131 4.96 -16.12 -7.70
N ARG A 132 5.76 -16.42 -8.73
CA ARG A 132 5.55 -15.87 -10.08
C ARG A 132 4.18 -16.26 -10.63
N GLN A 133 3.80 -17.52 -10.49
CA GLN A 133 2.50 -18.02 -10.97
C GLN A 133 1.33 -17.34 -10.25
N ALA A 134 1.43 -17.15 -8.93
CA ALA A 134 0.41 -16.43 -8.16
C ALA A 134 0.28 -14.98 -8.62
N PHE A 135 1.42 -14.27 -8.74
CA PHE A 135 1.46 -12.89 -9.22
C PHE A 135 0.87 -12.72 -10.62
N ASP A 136 1.25 -13.57 -11.58
CA ASP A 136 0.75 -13.53 -12.96
C ASP A 136 -0.77 -13.81 -13.08
N ALA A 137 -1.37 -14.46 -12.08
CA ALA A 137 -2.80 -14.77 -12.06
C ALA A 137 -3.68 -13.59 -11.60
N LEU A 138 -3.10 -12.58 -10.95
CA LEU A 138 -3.82 -11.45 -10.35
C LEU A 138 -4.74 -10.70 -11.34
N PRO A 139 -4.34 -10.41 -12.60
CA PRO A 139 -5.24 -9.75 -13.56
C PRO A 139 -6.50 -10.59 -13.85
N ALA A 140 -6.37 -11.92 -13.94
CA ALA A 140 -7.51 -12.82 -14.17
C ALA A 140 -8.43 -12.92 -12.94
N ILE A 141 -7.85 -12.89 -11.73
CA ILE A 141 -8.61 -12.81 -10.48
C ILE A 141 -9.42 -11.50 -10.45
N ALA A 142 -8.78 -10.36 -10.72
CA ALA A 142 -9.44 -9.06 -10.77
C ALA A 142 -10.58 -9.04 -11.79
N GLN A 143 -10.36 -9.61 -12.99
CA GLN A 143 -11.40 -9.74 -14.01
C GLN A 143 -12.59 -10.58 -13.51
N THR A 144 -12.33 -11.71 -12.85
CA THR A 144 -13.38 -12.60 -12.31
C THR A 144 -14.23 -11.91 -11.24
N LEU A 145 -13.60 -11.04 -10.44
CA LEU A 145 -14.26 -10.25 -9.40
C LEU A 145 -14.88 -8.95 -9.92
N ASN A 146 -14.70 -8.63 -11.20
CA ASN A 146 -15.07 -7.34 -11.80
C ASN A 146 -14.44 -6.14 -11.07
N TRP A 147 -13.17 -6.27 -10.68
CA TRP A 147 -12.38 -5.21 -10.05
C TRP A 147 -11.51 -4.51 -11.08
N SER A 148 -11.27 -3.21 -10.89
CA SER A 148 -10.31 -2.51 -11.73
C SER A 148 -8.88 -2.96 -11.40
N HIS A 149 -8.02 -2.91 -12.41
CA HIS A 149 -6.63 -3.35 -12.34
C HIS A 149 -5.72 -2.33 -13.01
N ALA A 150 -4.56 -2.09 -12.40
CA ALA A 150 -3.45 -1.38 -13.03
C ALA A 150 -2.14 -2.14 -12.81
N ALA A 151 -1.26 -2.10 -13.80
CA ALA A 151 0.08 -2.66 -13.70
C ALA A 151 1.13 -1.56 -13.70
N GLN A 152 2.21 -1.75 -12.96
CA GLN A 152 3.41 -0.91 -13.02
C GLN A 152 4.65 -1.79 -13.10
N GLY A 153 5.65 -1.29 -13.81
CA GLY A 153 6.90 -1.97 -14.03
C GLY A 153 6.85 -3.02 -15.13
N GLY A 154 7.85 -3.91 -15.16
CA GLY A 154 7.99 -4.95 -16.18
C GLY A 154 9.45 -5.19 -16.58
N PRO A 155 9.68 -6.06 -17.58
CA PRO A 155 11.00 -6.26 -18.16
C PRO A 155 11.64 -4.92 -18.54
N ASP A 156 12.87 -4.70 -18.06
CA ASP A 156 13.69 -3.50 -18.26
C ASP A 156 13.13 -2.17 -17.70
N HIS A 157 11.99 -2.22 -17.00
CA HIS A 157 11.35 -1.05 -16.41
C HIS A 157 10.94 -1.35 -14.96
N PRO A 158 11.89 -1.43 -14.01
CA PRO A 158 11.53 -1.69 -12.64
C PRO A 158 10.80 -0.49 -12.02
N VAL A 159 10.03 -0.75 -10.98
CA VAL A 159 9.28 0.26 -10.24
C VAL A 159 10.18 0.87 -9.15
N TYR A 160 10.35 2.20 -9.18
CA TYR A 160 11.19 2.95 -8.24
C TYR A 160 10.35 3.70 -7.21
N CYS A 161 10.28 3.20 -5.97
CA CYS A 161 9.53 3.82 -4.88
C CYS A 161 10.46 4.46 -3.85
N CYS A 162 10.55 5.79 -3.85
CA CYS A 162 11.37 6.61 -2.94
C CYS A 162 12.86 6.19 -2.89
N HIS A 163 13.20 5.12 -2.15
CA HIS A 163 14.55 4.59 -1.94
C HIS A 163 14.68 3.10 -2.30
N VAL A 164 13.63 2.47 -2.81
CA VAL A 164 13.60 1.04 -3.15
C VAL A 164 13.16 0.81 -4.59
N GLU A 165 13.58 -0.32 -5.14
CA GLU A 165 13.19 -0.83 -6.45
C GLU A 165 12.58 -2.22 -6.30
N VAL A 166 11.49 -2.44 -7.01
CA VAL A 166 10.83 -3.75 -7.17
C VAL A 166 10.61 -4.01 -8.66
N ALA A 167 10.48 -5.27 -9.07
CA ALA A 167 10.43 -5.60 -10.49
C ALA A 167 9.10 -5.17 -11.12
N GLU A 168 7.99 -5.58 -10.51
CA GLU A 168 6.64 -5.43 -11.05
C GLU A 168 5.65 -5.19 -9.91
N LYS A 169 4.58 -4.45 -10.20
CA LYS A 169 3.44 -4.29 -9.30
C LYS A 169 2.12 -4.50 -10.03
N HIS A 170 1.19 -5.13 -9.32
CA HIS A 170 -0.22 -5.14 -9.69
C HIS A 170 -1.05 -4.44 -8.62
N TRP A 171 -1.93 -3.55 -9.08
CA TRP A 171 -2.89 -2.83 -8.25
C TRP A 171 -4.28 -3.35 -8.55
N LEU A 172 -4.97 -3.82 -7.52
CA LEU A 172 -6.38 -4.20 -7.60
C LEU A 172 -7.22 -3.17 -6.85
N TYR A 173 -8.35 -2.78 -7.42
CA TYR A 173 -9.26 -1.80 -6.82
C TYR A 173 -10.62 -2.44 -6.56
N PRO A 174 -10.85 -2.98 -5.35
CA PRO A 174 -12.15 -3.46 -4.93
C PRO A 174 -13.18 -2.32 -4.92
N PRO A 175 -14.46 -2.57 -5.28
CA PRO A 175 -15.50 -1.56 -5.18
C PRO A 175 -15.82 -1.19 -3.71
N GLU A 176 -16.31 0.02 -3.50
CA GLU A 176 -16.85 0.49 -2.22
C GLU A 176 -18.30 -0.03 -2.05
N GLU A 177 -18.47 -1.35 -1.95
CA GLU A 177 -19.79 -1.99 -1.89
C GLU A 177 -19.83 -3.15 -0.89
N ASN A 178 -21.02 -3.51 -0.44
CA ASN A 178 -21.27 -4.67 0.43
C ASN A 178 -20.45 -4.71 1.72
N GLY A 179 -20.10 -3.54 2.25
CA GLY A 179 -19.25 -3.42 3.42
C GLY A 179 -17.77 -3.66 3.14
N HIS A 180 -17.29 -3.63 1.89
CA HIS A 180 -15.86 -3.54 1.58
C HIS A 180 -15.43 -2.07 1.56
N PRO A 181 -14.32 -1.68 2.21
CA PRO A 181 -13.91 -0.26 2.31
C PRO A 181 -13.34 0.31 1.01
N GLY A 182 -13.39 -0.43 -0.10
CA GLY A 182 -12.76 -0.07 -1.37
C GLY A 182 -11.24 0.15 -1.29
N ILE A 183 -10.56 -0.44 -0.29
CA ILE A 183 -9.12 -0.23 -0.09
C ILE A 183 -8.35 -0.90 -1.23
N PRO A 184 -7.53 -0.14 -1.99
CA PRO A 184 -6.64 -0.70 -3.00
C PRO A 184 -5.69 -1.75 -2.43
N LEU A 185 -5.43 -2.78 -3.23
CA LEU A 185 -4.46 -3.83 -2.92
C LEU A 185 -3.25 -3.68 -3.86
N GLU A 186 -2.06 -3.54 -3.29
CA GLU A 186 -0.78 -3.61 -4.01
C GLU A 186 -0.22 -5.02 -3.91
N PHE A 187 0.16 -5.64 -5.03
CA PHE A 187 0.97 -6.84 -5.04
C PHE A 187 2.31 -6.48 -5.66
N ALA A 188 3.41 -6.64 -4.91
CA ALA A 188 4.74 -6.27 -5.36
C ALA A 188 5.61 -7.51 -5.55
N TYR A 189 6.04 -7.75 -6.79
CA TYR A 189 6.85 -8.91 -7.16
C TYR A 189 8.35 -8.61 -7.17
N GLY A 190 9.13 -9.58 -6.69
CA GLY A 190 10.58 -9.59 -6.77
C GLY A 190 11.28 -8.95 -5.57
N PRO A 191 12.61 -9.11 -5.50
CA PRO A 191 13.41 -8.69 -4.36
C PRO A 191 13.39 -7.18 -4.24
N LEU A 192 13.30 -6.70 -3.00
CA LEU A 192 13.42 -5.29 -2.69
C LEU A 192 14.90 -4.88 -2.77
N LYS A 193 15.24 -4.06 -3.76
CA LYS A 193 16.59 -3.49 -3.92
C LYS A 193 16.61 -2.08 -3.38
N VAL A 194 17.54 -1.77 -2.48
CA VAL A 194 17.70 -0.40 -1.97
C VAL A 194 18.55 0.40 -2.96
N ASN A 195 17.99 1.50 -3.46
CA ASN A 195 18.64 2.42 -4.39
C ASN A 195 18.67 3.83 -3.77
N PRO A 196 19.72 4.18 -3.02
CA PRO A 196 19.77 5.44 -2.27
C PRO A 196 19.88 6.68 -3.17
N GLU A 197 20.32 6.53 -4.42
CA GLU A 197 20.59 7.64 -5.35
C GLU A 197 19.44 7.94 -6.32
N LYS A 198 18.37 7.14 -6.31
CA LYS A 198 17.23 7.32 -7.21
C LYS A 198 15.96 7.59 -6.43
N MET A 199 15.49 8.84 -6.46
CA MET A 199 14.13 9.18 -6.07
C MET A 199 13.18 8.90 -7.24
N GLY A 200 12.44 7.80 -7.17
CA GLY A 200 11.42 7.49 -8.17
C GLY A 200 10.08 8.17 -7.89
N CYS A 201 9.32 8.46 -8.97
CA CYS A 201 7.93 8.93 -8.91
C CYS A 201 6.93 7.75 -8.93
N ASP A 202 7.17 6.69 -8.16
CA ASP A 202 6.22 5.58 -8.03
C ASP A 202 5.03 5.97 -7.16
N LEU A 203 4.15 6.78 -7.76
CA LEU A 203 2.84 7.04 -7.23
C LEU A 203 1.96 5.83 -7.51
N ARG A 204 1.25 5.34 -6.49
CA ARG A 204 0.13 4.42 -6.67
C ARG A 204 -0.77 4.96 -7.80
N PRO A 205 -1.08 4.17 -8.84
CA PRO A 205 -1.98 4.61 -9.89
C PRO A 205 -3.37 4.97 -9.34
N ALA A 206 -4.04 5.93 -9.97
CA ALA A 206 -5.44 6.20 -9.68
C ALA A 206 -6.29 4.98 -10.08
N ASN A 207 -7.46 4.80 -9.47
CA ASN A 207 -8.38 3.75 -9.89
C ASN A 207 -8.82 4.01 -11.34
N PRO A 208 -8.51 3.13 -12.31
CA PRO A 208 -8.80 3.34 -13.72
C PRO A 208 -10.29 3.51 -14.05
N ALA A 209 -11.19 3.01 -13.21
CA ALA A 209 -12.64 3.21 -13.38
C ALA A 209 -13.11 4.59 -12.94
N LYS A 210 -12.34 5.29 -12.10
CA LYS A 210 -12.68 6.64 -11.60
C LYS A 210 -11.93 7.73 -12.36
N VAL A 211 -10.64 7.49 -12.68
CA VAL A 211 -9.78 8.43 -13.39
C VAL A 211 -8.82 7.66 -14.28
N ASP A 212 -8.61 8.13 -15.51
CA ASP A 212 -7.56 7.57 -16.37
C ASP A 212 -6.17 7.87 -15.76
N PRO A 213 -5.41 6.85 -15.31
CA PRO A 213 -4.09 7.06 -14.70
C PRO A 213 -3.11 7.77 -15.63
N ALA A 214 -3.26 7.60 -16.95
CA ALA A 214 -2.39 8.24 -17.94
C ALA A 214 -2.66 9.74 -18.09
N SER A 215 -3.82 10.21 -17.64
CA SER A 215 -4.19 11.64 -17.66
C SER A 215 -3.53 12.45 -16.55
N ILE A 216 -2.92 11.79 -15.55
CA ILE A 216 -2.29 12.43 -14.41
C ILE A 216 -0.77 12.48 -14.64
N PRO A 217 -0.18 13.67 -14.84
CA PRO A 217 1.25 13.77 -15.11
C PRO A 217 2.08 13.36 -13.88
N CYS A 218 2.76 12.22 -13.97
CA CYS A 218 3.82 11.84 -13.05
C CYS A 218 5.06 12.72 -13.32
N CYS A 219 5.15 13.86 -12.63
CA CYS A 219 6.31 14.74 -12.57
C CYS A 219 6.56 15.61 -13.84
N GLY A 220 6.09 16.87 -13.82
CA GLY A 220 6.78 17.99 -14.51
C GLY A 220 6.17 18.64 -15.76
N THR A 221 4.87 18.95 -15.83
CA THR A 221 4.35 20.04 -16.69
C THR A 221 2.95 20.48 -16.24
N ALA A 222 2.85 21.21 -15.13
CA ALA A 222 1.67 22.04 -14.89
C ALA A 222 2.10 23.31 -14.15
N LYS A 223 2.02 24.44 -14.85
CA LYS A 223 2.13 25.77 -14.24
C LYS A 223 1.05 25.88 -13.16
N LEU A 224 1.47 26.27 -11.96
CA LEU A 224 0.58 26.76 -10.91
C LEU A 224 -0.29 27.89 -11.48
N THR A 225 -1.57 27.61 -11.72
CA THR A 225 -2.60 28.64 -11.77
C THR A 225 -3.32 28.60 -10.43
N GLU A 226 -3.25 29.73 -9.74
CA GLU A 226 -3.82 29.99 -8.42
C GLU A 226 -5.27 29.52 -8.31
N ALA A 227 -5.55 28.75 -7.26
CA ALA A 227 -6.90 28.34 -6.91
C ALA A 227 -7.71 29.56 -6.45
N THR A 228 -8.89 29.71 -7.05
CA THR A 228 -9.95 30.59 -6.55
C THR A 228 -10.46 30.02 -5.22
N ALA A 229 -10.67 30.90 -4.24
CA ALA A 229 -11.05 30.53 -2.88
C ALA A 229 -12.40 29.79 -2.81
N CYS A 230 -12.41 28.64 -2.12
CA CYS A 230 -13.48 28.27 -1.20
C CYS A 230 -13.35 29.24 0.00
#